data_AF-A0A1F8S586-F1
#
_entry.id   AF-A0A1F8S586-F1
#
_cell.length_a   1.000
_cell.length_b   1.000
_cell.length_c   1.000
_cell.angle_alpha   90.00
_cell.angle_beta   90.00
_cell.angle_gamma   90.00
#
_symmetry.space_group_name_H-M   'P 1'
#
loop_
_entity.id
_entity.type
_entity.pdbx_description
1 polymer ?
#
loop_
_entity_poly.entity_id
_entity_poly.type
_entity_poly.pdbx_seq_one_letter_code
_entity_poly.pdbx_strand_id
1 'polypeptide(L)'
;MEAVADRRDLRGRTDLGIVERAAAERRTIVTADVVDHLGLFRDRQRLGARHPGLVLLAPGRWRLSTVEIGALVRALAALLSAEAGMDGPADRVVWLERPA
;
A
#
# COMPACT_ATOMS: atom_id res chain seq x y z
N MET A 1 -3.10 10.94 -2.44
CA MET A 1 -2.22 9.92 -1.83
C MET A 1 -1.30 10.65 -0.88
N GLU A 2 -1.11 10.15 0.34
CA GLU A 2 -0.37 10.84 1.40
C GLU A 2 0.65 9.87 1.98
N ALA A 3 1.91 10.29 2.10
CA ALA A 3 2.97 9.43 2.63
C ALA A 3 2.90 9.35 4.16
N VAL A 4 3.31 8.22 4.73
CA VAL A 4 3.36 8.01 6.19
C VAL A 4 4.24 9.07 6.87
N ALA A 5 5.35 9.47 6.24
CA ALA A 5 6.27 10.47 6.78
C ALA A 5 5.63 11.87 6.90
N ASP A 6 4.64 12.18 6.07
CA ASP A 6 3.94 13.48 6.06
C ASP A 6 2.78 13.50 7.08
N ARG A 7 2.35 12.33 7.56
CA ARG A 7 1.30 12.18 8.57
C ARG A 7 1.86 12.18 9.98
N ARG A 8 1.65 13.30 10.69
CA ARG A 8 2.08 13.49 12.08
C ARG A 8 1.57 12.41 13.04
N ASP A 9 0.40 11.84 12.79
CA ASP A 9 -0.22 10.80 13.61
C ASP A 9 0.33 9.38 13.37
N LEU A 10 1.01 9.16 12.23
CA LEU A 10 1.64 7.89 11.85
C LEU A 10 3.16 7.91 12.03
N ARG A 11 3.77 9.10 12.11
CA ARG A 11 5.22 9.25 12.29
C ARG A 11 5.67 8.58 13.60
N GLY A 12 6.67 7.70 13.50
CA GLY A 12 7.23 6.98 14.64
C GLY A 12 6.38 5.82 15.16
N ARG A 13 5.27 5.47 14.47
CA ARG A 13 4.57 4.22 14.74
C ARG A 13 5.33 3.02 14.16
N THR A 14 5.13 1.87 14.76
CA THR A 14 5.59 0.59 14.23
C THR A 14 4.82 0.22 12.96
N ASP A 15 5.39 -0.65 12.13
CA ASP A 15 4.72 -1.13 10.91
C ASP A 15 3.38 -1.79 11.22
N LEU A 16 3.30 -2.56 12.32
CA LEU A 16 2.03 -3.10 12.81
C LEU A 16 1.02 -1.99 13.11
N GLY A 17 1.44 -0.91 13.78
CA GLY A 17 0.57 0.23 14.08
C GLY A 17 0.13 0.99 12.82
N ILE A 18 0.97 1.06 11.79
CA ILE A 18 0.61 1.61 10.47
C ILE A 18 -0.44 0.72 9.80
N VAL A 19 -0.25 -0.61 9.82
CA VAL A 19 -1.20 -1.58 9.24
C VAL A 19 -2.55 -1.54 9.93
N GLU A 20 -2.57 -1.50 11.26
CA GLU A 20 -3.81 -1.38 12.04
C GLU A 20 -4.56 -0.10 11.75
N ARG A 21 -3.82 1.02 11.65
CA ARG A 21 -4.42 2.31 11.38
C ARG A 21 -4.97 2.39 9.96
N ALA A 22 -4.25 1.86 8.97
CA ALA A 22 -4.72 1.77 7.59
C ALA A 22 -6.00 0.93 7.47
N ALA A 23 -6.05 -0.22 8.17
CA ALA A 23 -7.25 -1.04 8.24
C ALA A 23 -8.44 -0.28 8.86
N ALA A 24 -8.23 0.40 9.99
CA ALA A 24 -9.26 1.18 10.67
C ALA A 24 -9.79 2.34 9.81
N GLU A 25 -8.92 2.98 9.04
CA GLU A 25 -9.28 4.08 8.13
C GLU A 25 -9.77 3.62 6.76
N ARG A 26 -9.87 2.30 6.52
CA ARG A 26 -10.20 1.72 5.23
C ARG A 26 -9.28 2.18 4.09
N ARG A 27 -7.98 2.31 4.38
CA ARG A 27 -6.94 2.70 3.42
C ARG A 27 -6.09 1.52 3.00
N THR A 28 -5.81 1.43 1.70
CA THR A 28 -4.81 0.52 1.14
C THR A 28 -3.41 1.03 1.46
N ILE A 29 -2.49 0.12 1.80
CA ILE A 29 -1.07 0.46 2.00
C ILE A 29 -0.32 0.27 0.69
N VAL A 30 0.55 1.21 0.35
CA VAL A 30 1.50 1.10 -0.76
C VAL A 30 2.91 1.15 -0.17
N THR A 31 3.71 0.11 -0.36
CA THR A 31 5.02 -0.01 0.29
C THR A 31 6.08 -0.66 -0.59
N ALA A 32 7.33 -0.21 -0.46
CA ALA A 32 8.52 -0.87 -1.00
C ALA A 32 9.18 -1.81 0.03
N ASP A 33 8.79 -1.71 1.30
CA ASP A 33 9.21 -2.63 2.34
C ASP A 33 8.28 -3.86 2.33
N VAL A 34 8.63 -4.79 1.44
CA VAL A 34 7.78 -5.92 1.08
C VAL A 34 7.73 -6.96 2.20
N VAL A 35 8.87 -7.30 2.79
CA VAL A 35 8.99 -8.46 3.70
C VAL A 35 8.16 -8.24 4.95
N ASP A 36 8.32 -7.08 5.59
CA ASP A 36 7.71 -6.81 6.90
C ASP A 36 6.19 -6.63 6.75
N HIS A 37 5.76 -5.84 5.76
CA HIS A 37 4.35 -5.57 5.52
C HIS A 37 3.58 -6.78 4.98
N LEU A 38 4.20 -7.64 4.16
CA LEU A 38 3.57 -8.86 3.69
C LEU A 38 3.38 -9.87 4.83
N GLY A 39 4.33 -9.97 5.75
CA GLY A 39 4.22 -10.79 6.96
C GLY A 39 3.03 -10.36 7.80
N LEU A 40 2.97 -9.08 8.15
CA LEU A 40 1.88 -8.49 8.94
C LEU A 40 0.52 -8.67 8.26
N PHE A 41 0.44 -8.48 6.94
CA PHE A 41 -0.81 -8.66 6.20
C PHE A 41 -1.30 -10.11 6.21
N ARG A 42 -0.39 -11.08 6.07
CA ARG A 42 -0.72 -12.52 6.11
C ARG A 42 -1.15 -12.95 7.51
N ASP A 43 -0.49 -12.47 8.54
CA ASP A 43 -0.86 -12.80 9.92
C ASP A 43 -2.25 -12.24 10.27
N ARG A 44 -2.58 -11.04 9.80
CA ARG A 44 -3.94 -10.50 9.94
C ARG A 44 -5.00 -11.32 9.21
N GLN A 45 -4.72 -11.74 7.97
CA GLN A 45 -5.63 -12.61 7.23
C GLN A 45 -5.87 -13.95 7.96
N ARG A 46 -4.82 -14.55 8.52
CA ARG A 46 -4.95 -15.78 9.32
C ARG A 46 -5.84 -15.60 10.56
N LEU A 47 -5.82 -14.41 11.15
CA LEU A 47 -6.69 -14.03 12.27
C LEU A 47 -8.10 -13.62 11.83
N GLY A 48 -8.43 -13.71 10.54
CA GLY A 48 -9.74 -13.32 9.98
C GLY A 48 -9.97 -11.81 9.93
N ALA A 49 -8.94 -11.00 10.15
CA ALA A 49 -9.03 -9.55 10.12
C ALA A 49 -8.98 -9.06 8.67
N ARG A 50 -10.02 -8.36 8.24
CA ARG A 50 -10.06 -7.72 6.92
C ARG A 50 -9.11 -6.53 6.84
N HIS A 51 -8.49 -6.35 5.69
CA HIS A 51 -7.68 -5.19 5.34
C HIS A 51 -8.08 -4.67 3.96
N PRO A 52 -8.07 -3.35 3.72
CA PRO A 52 -8.36 -2.76 2.40
C PRO A 52 -7.43 -3.18 1.24
N GLY A 53 -6.43 -4.04 1.52
CA GLY A 53 -5.44 -4.49 0.55
C GLY A 53 -4.05 -3.89 0.76
N LEU A 54 -3.07 -4.50 0.08
CA LEU A 54 -1.66 -4.15 0.12
C LEU A 54 -1.12 -4.08 -1.30
N VAL A 55 -0.49 -2.96 -1.65
CA VAL A 55 0.18 -2.76 -2.94
C VAL A 55 1.68 -2.74 -2.70
N LEU A 56 2.39 -3.64 -3.38
CA LEU A 56 3.82 -3.82 -3.25
C LEU A 56 4.55 -3.14 -4.39
N LEU A 57 5.62 -2.42 -4.06
CA LEU A 57 6.53 -1.80 -5.00
C LEU A 57 7.78 -2.67 -5.11
N ALA A 58 8.07 -3.16 -6.32
CA ALA A 58 9.29 -3.93 -6.56
C ALA A 58 10.54 -3.08 -6.25
N PRO A 59 11.41 -3.53 -5.32
CA PRO A 59 12.66 -2.83 -5.03
C PRO A 59 13.49 -2.66 -6.30
N GLY A 60 13.96 -1.44 -6.57
CA GLY A 60 14.75 -1.12 -7.75
C GLY A 60 13.97 -0.82 -9.03
N ARG A 61 12.66 -1.15 -9.12
CA ARG A 61 11.79 -0.69 -10.23
C ARG A 61 11.22 0.71 -10.02
N TRP A 62 11.13 1.12 -8.76
CA TRP A 62 10.62 2.41 -8.32
C TRP A 62 11.70 3.12 -7.51
N ARG A 63 12.11 4.33 -7.89
CA ARG A 63 12.86 5.23 -7.02
C ARG A 63 11.87 6.23 -6.45
N LEU A 64 11.54 6.08 -5.17
CA LEU A 64 10.61 6.98 -4.47
C LEU A 64 11.24 8.38 -4.32
N SER A 65 11.17 9.15 -5.40
CA SER A 65 11.66 10.51 -5.53
C SER A 65 10.52 11.41 -6.01
N THR A 66 10.58 12.70 -5.74
CA THR A 66 9.57 13.68 -6.18
C THR A 66 9.28 13.63 -7.68
N VAL A 67 10.27 13.27 -8.50
CA VAL A 67 10.13 13.13 -9.96
C VAL A 67 9.32 11.88 -10.33
N GLU A 68 9.55 10.75 -9.66
CA GLU A 68 8.88 9.48 -9.99
C GLU A 68 7.54 9.26 -9.27
N ILE A 69 7.21 10.10 -8.26
CA ILE A 69 5.86 10.09 -7.62
C ILE A 69 4.76 10.23 -8.66
N GLY A 70 4.95 11.05 -9.70
CA GLY A 70 3.96 11.20 -10.76
C GLY A 70 3.72 9.89 -11.54
N ALA A 71 4.77 9.12 -11.80
CA ALA A 71 4.65 7.81 -12.43
C ALA A 71 3.97 6.78 -11.51
N LEU A 72 4.28 6.84 -10.22
CA LEU A 72 3.64 5.99 -9.19
C LEU A 72 2.14 6.24 -9.12
N VAL A 73 1.73 7.52 -9.06
CA VAL A 73 0.32 7.92 -9.04
C VAL A 73 -0.40 7.44 -10.30
N ARG A 74 0.22 7.56 -11.48
CA ARG A 74 -0.38 7.06 -12.74
C ARG A 74 -0.56 5.54 -12.74
N ALA A 75 0.43 4.80 -12.27
CA ALA A 75 0.33 3.34 -12.16
C ALA A 75 -0.78 2.92 -11.18
N LEU A 76 -0.90 3.60 -10.05
CA LEU A 76 -1.99 3.35 -9.08
C LEU A 76 -3.35 3.70 -9.67
N ALA A 77 -3.47 4.82 -10.39
CA ALA A 77 -4.71 5.18 -11.07
C ALA A 77 -5.11 4.13 -12.12
N ALA A 78 -4.14 3.59 -12.88
CA ALA A 78 -4.38 2.52 -13.83
C ALA A 78 -4.83 1.22 -13.13
N LEU A 79 -4.18 0.84 -12.03
CA LEU A 79 -4.59 -0.30 -11.21
C LEU A 79 -6.04 -0.16 -10.73
N LEU A 80 -6.39 0.98 -10.13
CA LEU A 80 -7.73 1.23 -9.61
C LEU A 80 -8.79 1.28 -10.73
N SER A 81 -8.42 1.81 -11.90
CA SER A 81 -9.32 1.88 -13.05
C SER A 81 -9.59 0.50 -13.66
N ALA A 82 -8.59 -0.39 -13.67
CA ALA A 82 -8.74 -1.77 -14.13
C ALA A 82 -9.64 -2.62 -13.21
N GLU A 83 -9.78 -2.24 -11.94
CA GLU A 83 -10.58 -2.95 -10.94
C GLU A 83 -12.01 -2.39 -10.77
N ALA A 84 -12.48 -1.55 -11.70
CA ALA A 84 -13.86 -1.05 -11.84
C ALA A 84 -14.70 -1.02 -10.55
N GLY A 85 -14.56 0.06 -9.77
CA GLY A 85 -15.47 0.37 -8.65
C GLY A 85 -15.05 -0.15 -7.27
N MET A 86 -13.83 -0.70 -7.13
CA MET A 86 -13.29 -1.09 -5.82
C MET A 86 -12.44 0.02 -5.17
N ASP A 87 -12.58 0.19 -3.85
CA ASP A 87 -11.76 1.08 -3.00
C ASP A 87 -10.32 0.53 -2.77
N GLY A 88 -9.73 -0.07 -3.80
CA GLY A 88 -8.44 -0.77 -3.75
C GLY A 88 -8.57 -2.29 -3.77
N PRO A 89 -7.45 -3.02 -3.61
CA PRO A 89 -7.42 -4.45 -3.89
C PRO A 89 -8.17 -5.34 -2.89
N ALA A 90 -8.64 -4.81 -1.74
CA ALA A 90 -9.52 -5.46 -0.76
C ALA A 90 -9.13 -6.91 -0.38
N ASP A 91 -8.46 -7.08 0.76
CA ASP A 91 -7.91 -8.35 1.26
C ASP A 91 -6.87 -9.02 0.35
N ARG A 92 -6.52 -8.41 -0.80
CA ARG A 92 -5.49 -8.91 -1.71
C ARG A 92 -4.17 -8.14 -1.58
N VAL A 93 -3.12 -8.85 -1.96
CA VAL A 93 -1.78 -8.30 -2.17
C VAL A 93 -1.55 -8.21 -3.68
N VAL A 94 -1.17 -7.04 -4.17
CA VAL A 94 -0.93 -6.79 -5.60
C VAL A 94 0.43 -6.14 -5.80
N TRP A 95 1.17 -6.55 -6.81
CA TRP A 95 2.38 -5.85 -7.24
C TRP A 95 2.01 -4.71 -8.17
N LEU A 96 2.57 -3.52 -7.92
CA LEU A 96 2.36 -2.39 -8.80
C LEU A 96 3.28 -2.47 -10.01
N GLU A 97 2.68 -2.69 -11.16
CA GLU A 97 3.37 -2.66 -12.43
C GLU A 97 3.67 -1.21 -12.85
N ARG A 98 4.89 -0.98 -13.34
CA ARG A 98 5.27 0.31 -13.90
C ARG A 98 4.74 0.36 -15.35
N PRO A 99 3.88 1.32 -15.70
CA PRO A 99 3.47 1.49 -17.09
C PRO A 99 4.70 1.78 -17.96
N ALA A 100 4.72 1.18 -19.15
CA ALA A 100 5.79 1.34 -20.14
C ALA A 100 5.95 2.80 -20.58
#